data_AF-A0A226D4T7-F1
#
_entry.id   AF-A0A226D4T7-F1
#
_cell.length_a   1.000
_cell.length_b   1.000
_cell.length_c   1.000
_cell.angle_alpha   90.00
_cell.angle_beta   90.00
_cell.angle_gamma   90.00
#
_symmetry.space_group_name_H-M   'P 1'
#
loop_
_entity.id
_entity.type
_entity.pdbx_description
1 polymer ?
#
loop_
_entity_poly.entity_id
_entity_poly.type
_entity_poly.pdbx_seq_one_letter_code
_entity_poly.pdbx_strand_id
1 'polypeptide(L)'
;MGKIALLLLVVFLANCASGSEPHFKGRMARTATIVRYFHFVNKLTGYCLQAGSSTGYGVVENEDRAVIMPCDGGEPTQIFSNADYYGVGTEQFKDLSSGKCLTMEVDTSEVYMYDCGYYNDNQWWDMFRGW
;
A
#
# COMPACT_ATOMS: atom_id res chain seq x y z
N MET A 1 0.98 34.00 -28.90
CA MET A 1 0.95 33.95 -27.42
C MET A 1 -0.42 33.36 -27.06
N GLY A 2 -0.58 32.03 -26.89
CA GLY A 2 -0.36 31.25 -25.64
C GLY A 2 -1.45 31.59 -24.60
N LYS A 3 -2.26 30.73 -23.97
CA LYS A 3 -2.28 29.27 -23.66
C LYS A 3 -3.76 28.88 -23.31
N ILE A 4 -4.29 27.71 -23.72
CA ILE A 4 -4.67 26.51 -22.90
C ILE A 4 -5.70 26.83 -21.77
N ALA A 5 -7.00 26.54 -21.89
CA ALA A 5 -7.77 25.28 -21.77
C ALA A 5 -8.06 24.77 -20.32
N LEU A 6 -9.24 24.15 -20.19
CA LEU A 6 -9.76 23.26 -19.12
C LEU A 6 -10.50 23.94 -17.93
N LEU A 7 -11.83 24.05 -17.98
CA LEU A 7 -12.89 23.06 -17.65
C LEU A 7 -13.01 22.72 -16.15
N LEU A 8 -14.26 22.87 -15.68
CA LEU A 8 -14.92 22.16 -14.58
C LEU A 8 -14.45 22.45 -13.15
N LEU A 9 -15.03 23.50 -12.56
CA LEU A 9 -15.23 23.53 -11.10
C LEU A 9 -16.50 24.30 -10.72
N VAL A 10 -17.66 23.90 -11.25
CA VAL A 10 -18.93 24.13 -10.58
C VAL A 10 -19.86 22.99 -10.97
N VAL A 11 -20.30 22.20 -10.01
CA VAL A 11 -21.72 21.92 -9.72
C VAL A 11 -21.76 20.97 -8.52
N PHE A 12 -22.19 21.56 -7.42
CA PHE A 12 -22.77 20.93 -6.24
C PHE A 12 -23.89 19.94 -6.61
N LEU A 13 -24.21 19.02 -5.68
CA LEU A 13 -25.55 18.77 -5.10
C LEU A 13 -25.44 17.40 -4.38
N ALA A 14 -25.46 17.32 -3.06
CA ALA A 14 -26.53 17.61 -2.09
C ALA A 14 -27.04 16.30 -1.50
N ASN A 15 -26.84 16.11 -0.19
CA ASN A 15 -27.88 15.71 0.77
C ASN A 15 -27.24 15.29 2.10
N CYS A 16 -27.25 16.19 3.08
CA CYS A 16 -28.10 16.00 4.25
C CYS A 16 -28.16 17.31 5.05
N ALA A 17 -29.35 17.88 5.17
CA ALA A 17 -29.66 18.98 6.08
C ALA A 17 -30.27 18.40 7.36
N SER A 18 -29.71 18.74 8.53
CA SER A 18 -30.44 19.26 9.70
C SER A 18 -29.64 19.06 11.00
N GLY A 19 -29.50 20.14 11.78
CA GLY A 19 -29.52 20.08 13.24
C GLY A 19 -28.21 19.84 13.98
N SER A 20 -27.87 20.83 14.81
CA SER A 20 -26.86 20.86 15.88
C SER A 20 -25.39 20.99 15.45
N GLU A 21 -24.76 22.06 15.96
CA GLU A 21 -23.35 22.37 15.83
C GLU A 21 -22.47 21.22 16.31
N PRO A 22 -21.60 20.64 15.47
CA PRO A 22 -20.50 19.85 16.00
C PRO A 22 -19.45 20.85 16.50
N HIS A 23 -19.25 20.87 17.82
CA HIS A 23 -18.03 21.37 18.43
C HIS A 23 -16.83 20.77 17.69
N PHE A 24 -16.23 21.53 16.77
CA PHE A 24 -14.98 21.15 16.13
C PHE A 24 -13.86 21.28 17.19
N LYS A 25 -13.70 20.24 18.01
CA LYS A 25 -12.38 19.91 18.57
C LYS A 25 -11.54 19.43 17.39
N GLY A 26 -10.82 20.36 16.78
CA GLY A 26 -9.97 20.10 15.63
C GLY A 26 -8.98 18.95 15.90
N ARG A 27 -9.30 17.77 15.37
CA ARG A 27 -8.28 16.88 14.82
C ARG A 27 -8.24 17.25 13.35
N MET A 28 -7.09 17.72 12.86
CA MET A 28 -6.88 17.93 11.43
C MET A 28 -7.41 16.68 10.71
N ALA A 29 -8.42 16.86 9.87
CA ALA A 29 -8.87 15.82 8.96
C ALA A 29 -7.63 15.39 8.17
N ARG A 30 -7.22 14.12 8.32
CA ARG A 30 -6.17 13.50 7.51
C ARG A 30 -6.43 13.93 6.07
N THR A 31 -5.50 14.68 5.49
CA THR A 31 -5.42 14.89 4.03
C THR A 31 -5.69 13.56 3.37
N ALA A 32 -6.64 13.50 2.42
CA ALA A 32 -7.04 12.27 1.75
C ALA A 32 -5.81 11.43 1.40
N THR A 33 -5.68 10.23 1.99
CA THR A 33 -4.60 9.32 1.67
C THR A 33 -4.78 8.92 0.20
N ILE A 34 -3.93 9.43 -0.68
CA ILE A 34 -3.91 9.00 -2.08
C ILE A 34 -3.44 7.55 -2.06
N VAL A 35 -4.32 6.63 -2.43
CA VAL A 35 -3.94 5.24 -2.67
C VAL A 35 -3.06 5.21 -3.91
N ARG A 36 -1.88 4.61 -3.77
CA ARG A 36 -0.91 4.41 -4.84
C ARG A 36 -0.69 2.93 -5.02
N TYR A 37 -0.39 2.55 -6.25
CA TYR A 37 -0.09 1.17 -6.62
C TYR A 37 1.38 1.07 -7.03
N PHE A 38 2.03 0.00 -6.59
CA PHE A 38 3.46 -0.21 -6.72
C PHE A 38 3.74 -1.64 -7.16
N HIS A 39 4.77 -1.79 -7.99
CA HIS A 39 5.50 -3.04 -8.14
C HIS A 39 6.85 -2.88 -7.44
N PHE A 40 7.23 -3.84 -6.60
CA PHE A 40 8.58 -3.90 -6.06
C PHE A 40 9.47 -4.65 -7.04
N VAL A 41 10.29 -3.91 -7.78
CA VAL A 41 11.19 -4.49 -8.77
C VAL A 41 12.59 -4.57 -8.18
N ASN A 42 13.15 -5.77 -8.12
CA ASN A 42 14.54 -5.96 -7.76
C ASN A 42 15.42 -5.33 -8.84
N LYS A 43 16.20 -4.31 -8.47
CA LYS A 43 17.06 -3.56 -9.41
C LYS A 43 18.11 -4.44 -10.11
N LEU A 44 18.60 -5.49 -9.46
CA LEU A 44 19.64 -6.36 -10.00
C LEU A 44 19.10 -7.33 -11.05
N THR A 45 17.93 -7.93 -10.79
CA THR A 45 17.36 -8.98 -11.66
C THR A 45 16.27 -8.49 -12.60
N GLY A 46 15.63 -7.35 -12.30
CA GLY A 46 14.44 -6.89 -12.99
C GLY A 46 13.17 -7.69 -12.66
N TYR A 47 13.23 -8.59 -11.68
CA TYR A 47 12.09 -9.41 -11.26
C TYR A 47 11.25 -8.68 -10.20
N CYS A 48 9.98 -9.04 -10.13
CA CYS A 48 9.02 -8.45 -9.22
C CYS A 48 8.89 -9.29 -7.96
N LEU A 49 8.66 -8.61 -6.84
CA LEU A 49 8.15 -9.24 -5.63
C LEU A 49 6.70 -9.68 -5.87
N GLN A 50 6.39 -10.91 -5.50
CA GLN A 50 5.05 -11.46 -5.48
C GLN A 50 4.70 -11.86 -4.05
N ALA A 51 3.59 -11.34 -3.55
CA ALA A 51 2.99 -11.75 -2.28
C ALA A 51 2.47 -13.19 -2.40
N GLY A 52 2.81 -14.05 -1.43
CA GLY A 52 2.21 -15.37 -1.25
C GLY A 52 2.05 -16.17 -2.54
N SER A 53 3.06 -16.94 -2.94
CA SER A 53 2.88 -17.91 -4.03
C SER A 53 1.91 -19.01 -3.59
N SER A 54 0.63 -18.86 -3.93
CA SER A 54 -0.33 -19.97 -3.93
C SER A 54 -0.03 -20.98 -5.07
N THR A 55 0.92 -20.67 -5.95
CA THR A 55 1.39 -21.56 -7.00
C THR A 55 2.48 -22.51 -6.50
N GLY A 56 2.04 -23.52 -5.74
CA GLY A 56 2.54 -24.90 -5.79
C GLY A 56 3.99 -25.18 -5.38
N TYR A 57 4.25 -25.35 -4.08
CA TYR A 57 4.90 -26.52 -3.47
C TYR A 57 4.93 -26.31 -1.94
N GLY A 58 4.09 -27.03 -1.17
CA GLY A 58 4.20 -27.09 0.29
C GLY A 58 3.88 -25.82 1.08
N VAL A 59 2.76 -25.15 0.79
CA VAL A 59 2.29 -24.01 1.60
C VAL A 59 1.79 -24.53 2.95
N VAL A 60 2.49 -24.17 4.01
CA VAL A 60 1.99 -24.28 5.39
C VAL A 60 0.96 -23.18 5.57
N GLU A 61 -0.23 -23.52 6.05
CA GLU A 61 -1.28 -22.53 6.29
C GLU A 61 -0.73 -21.40 7.18
N ASN A 62 -0.88 -20.15 6.74
CA ASN A 62 -0.50 -18.90 7.43
C ASN A 62 0.92 -18.34 7.22
N GLU A 63 1.72 -18.89 6.31
CA GLU A 63 3.05 -18.36 5.99
C GLU A 63 3.18 -18.10 4.48
N ASP A 64 2.48 -17.07 4.02
CA ASP A 64 2.53 -16.64 2.61
C ASP A 64 3.84 -15.89 2.36
N ARG A 65 4.92 -16.64 2.16
CA ARG A 65 6.26 -16.10 1.84
C ARG A 65 6.20 -15.30 0.54
N ALA A 66 6.75 -14.10 0.56
CA ALA A 66 6.94 -13.29 -0.64
C ALA A 66 8.13 -13.85 -1.45
N VAL A 67 7.95 -13.93 -2.77
CA VAL A 67 8.95 -14.51 -3.69
C VAL A 67 9.34 -13.51 -4.76
N ILE A 68 10.54 -13.67 -5.32
CA ILE A 68 11.02 -12.88 -6.47
C ILE A 68 10.83 -13.68 -7.73
N MET A 69 10.05 -13.17 -8.68
CA MET A 69 9.70 -13.88 -9.91
C MET A 69 9.48 -12.92 -11.09
N PRO A 70 9.35 -13.42 -12.33
CA PRO A 70 9.13 -12.55 -13.48
C PRO A 70 7.93 -11.62 -13.28
N CYS A 71 8.10 -10.36 -13.69
CA CYS A 71 7.05 -9.36 -13.56
C CYS A 71 5.87 -9.65 -14.50
N ASP A 72 4.66 -9.64 -13.94
CA ASP A 72 3.39 -9.65 -14.66
C ASP A 72 2.52 -8.51 -14.14
N GLY A 73 2.31 -7.49 -14.99
CA GLY A 73 1.49 -6.33 -14.63
C GLY A 73 0.00 -6.64 -14.48
N GLY A 74 -0.45 -7.83 -14.91
CA GLY A 74 -1.81 -8.31 -14.71
C GLY A 74 -2.01 -9.15 -13.45
N GLU A 75 -0.94 -9.54 -12.76
CA GLU A 75 -0.99 -10.43 -11.60
C GLU A 75 -1.22 -9.62 -10.30
N PRO A 76 -2.41 -9.73 -9.66
CA PRO A 76 -2.73 -8.93 -8.48
C PRO A 76 -1.79 -9.18 -7.30
N THR A 77 -1.21 -10.38 -7.19
CA THR A 77 -0.24 -10.72 -6.14
C THR A 77 1.11 -10.00 -6.29
N GLN A 78 1.37 -9.34 -7.43
CA GLN A 78 2.56 -8.52 -7.65
C GLN A 78 2.29 -7.01 -7.51
N ILE A 79 1.07 -6.62 -7.15
CA ILE A 79 0.63 -5.23 -7.02
C ILE A 79 0.43 -4.90 -5.55
N PHE A 80 1.17 -3.90 -5.06
CA PHE A 80 1.09 -3.44 -3.68
C PHE A 80 0.50 -2.05 -3.60
N SER A 81 -0.15 -1.75 -2.48
CA SER A 81 -0.68 -0.42 -2.18
C SER A 81 -0.26 0.03 -0.79
N ASN A 82 -0.21 1.34 -0.57
CA ASN A 82 0.01 1.88 0.77
C ASN A 82 -1.19 1.55 1.68
N ALA A 83 -0.92 0.96 2.83
CA ALA A 83 -1.92 0.57 3.83
C ALA A 83 -2.07 1.67 4.90
N ASP A 84 -0.97 2.09 5.50
CA ASP A 84 -0.91 3.23 6.42
C ASP A 84 0.46 3.92 6.31
N TYR A 85 0.57 5.06 6.96
CA TYR A 85 1.70 5.97 6.87
C TYR A 85 2.13 6.41 8.27
N TYR A 86 3.42 6.26 8.56
CA TYR A 86 4.03 6.66 9.82
C TYR A 86 5.17 7.66 9.53
N GLY A 87 5.13 8.85 10.13
CA GLY A 87 6.25 9.80 10.02
C GLY A 87 6.47 10.38 8.61
N VAL A 88 7.71 10.39 8.12
CA VAL A 88 8.06 10.89 6.78
C VAL A 88 8.77 9.80 5.99
N GLY A 89 8.09 9.24 5.00
CA GLY A 89 8.67 8.23 4.10
C GLY A 89 8.65 6.79 4.62
N THR A 90 8.03 6.53 5.77
CA THR A 90 7.80 5.17 6.30
C THR A 90 6.36 4.75 6.05
N GLU A 91 6.16 3.64 5.35
CA GLU A 91 4.86 3.17 4.88
C GLU A 91 4.67 1.68 5.17
N GLN A 92 3.43 1.27 5.46
CA GLN A 92 3.03 -0.13 5.34
C GLN A 92 2.56 -0.39 3.92
N PHE A 93 2.97 -1.52 3.35
CA PHE A 93 2.53 -1.96 2.03
C PHE A 93 1.69 -3.21 2.15
N LYS A 94 0.52 -3.20 1.53
CA LYS A 94 -0.34 -4.37 1.43
C LYS A 94 -0.47 -4.85 -0.01
N ASP A 95 -0.53 -6.15 -0.16
CA ASP A 95 -0.83 -6.81 -1.42
C ASP A 95 -2.28 -6.56 -1.84
N LEU A 96 -2.50 -6.40 -3.14
CA LEU A 96 -3.82 -6.15 -3.70
C LEU A 96 -4.71 -7.40 -3.67
N SER A 97 -4.12 -8.60 -3.80
CA SER A 97 -4.86 -9.87 -3.85
C SER A 97 -5.41 -10.26 -2.48
N SER A 98 -4.53 -10.30 -1.47
CA SER A 98 -4.83 -10.79 -0.12
C SER A 98 -5.21 -9.67 0.87
N GLY A 99 -4.80 -8.43 0.61
CA GLY A 99 -4.93 -7.32 1.56
C GLY A 99 -4.01 -7.41 2.77
N LYS A 100 -3.13 -8.42 2.84
CA LYS A 100 -2.13 -8.61 3.89
C LYS A 100 -0.92 -7.69 3.68
N CYS A 101 -0.23 -7.36 4.77
CA CYS A 101 0.91 -6.47 4.80
C CYS A 101 2.25 -7.22 4.64
N LEU A 102 3.15 -6.58 3.90
CA LEU A 102 4.54 -6.99 3.73
C LEU A 102 5.24 -6.93 5.09
N THR A 103 5.70 -8.08 5.58
CA THR A 103 6.26 -8.24 6.93
C THR A 103 7.63 -8.88 6.86
N MET A 104 8.62 -8.28 7.51
CA MET A 104 9.95 -8.87 7.66
C MET A 104 9.94 -9.84 8.84
N GLU A 105 10.24 -11.11 8.59
CA GLU A 105 10.49 -12.09 9.64
C GLU A 105 11.94 -11.95 10.13
N VAL A 106 12.10 -11.62 11.41
CA VAL A 106 13.41 -11.22 11.96
C VAL A 106 14.35 -12.41 12.06
N ASP A 107 13.79 -13.58 12.40
CA ASP A 107 14.59 -14.78 12.65
C ASP A 107 15.12 -15.41 11.36
N THR A 108 14.35 -15.35 10.28
CA THR A 108 14.71 -15.96 8.98
C THR A 108 15.28 -14.95 7.99
N SER A 109 15.11 -13.65 8.26
CA SER A 109 15.41 -12.57 7.32
C SER A 109 14.65 -12.69 6.00
N GLU A 110 13.46 -13.28 6.04
CA GLU A 110 12.58 -13.45 4.89
C GLU A 110 11.37 -12.53 4.99
N VAL A 111 10.69 -12.32 3.85
CA VAL A 111 9.50 -11.47 3.78
C VAL A 111 8.27 -12.35 3.65
N TYR A 112 7.29 -12.12 4.50
CA TYR A 112 6.01 -12.82 4.54
C TYR A 112 4.84 -11.84 4.46
N MET A 113 3.65 -12.38 4.20
CA MET A 113 2.40 -11.64 4.20
C MET A 113 1.57 -12.00 5.45
N TYR A 114 1.38 -11.03 6.34
CA TYR A 114 0.54 -11.17 7.54
C TYR A 114 -0.55 -10.09 7.59
N ASP A 115 -1.52 -10.26 8.47
CA ASP A 115 -2.51 -9.21 8.71
C ASP A 115 -1.82 -7.90 9.12
N CYS A 116 -2.34 -6.80 8.58
CA CYS A 116 -1.80 -5.48 8.84
C CYS A 116 -2.05 -5.08 10.30
N GLY A 117 -0.97 -4.77 11.03
CA GLY A 117 -1.02 -4.33 12.41
C GLY A 117 -0.21 -3.06 12.59
N TYR A 118 -0.84 -2.01 13.12
CA TYR A 118 -0.17 -0.72 13.36
C TYR A 118 1.02 -0.84 14.34
N TYR A 119 0.92 -1.74 15.32
CA TYR A 119 1.96 -1.97 16.34
C TYR A 119 3.00 -3.02 15.95
N ASN A 120 2.99 -3.48 14.69
CA ASN A 120 3.96 -4.43 14.18
C ASN A 120 5.10 -3.67 13.51
N ASP A 121 6.16 -3.40 14.27
CA ASP A 121 7.30 -2.58 13.81
C ASP A 121 7.97 -3.17 12.55
N ASN A 122 7.92 -4.50 12.37
CA ASN A 122 8.46 -5.22 11.22
C ASN A 122 7.59 -5.16 9.95
N GLN A 123 6.48 -4.41 9.97
CA GLN A 123 5.64 -4.15 8.79
C GLN A 123 5.86 -2.76 8.18
N TRP A 124 6.71 -1.93 8.80
CA TRP A 124 6.99 -0.56 8.37
C TRP A 124 8.25 -0.51 7.53
N TRP A 125 8.14 0.09 6.34
CA TRP A 125 9.21 0.12 5.34
C TRP A 125 9.57 1.56 5.00
N ASP A 126 10.87 1.86 5.05
CA ASP A 126 11.39 3.17 4.65
C ASP A 126 11.59 3.24 3.14
N MET A 127 10.93 4.21 2.50
CA MET A 127 11.12 4.53 1.10
C MET A 127 12.26 5.52 0.91
N PHE A 128 13.48 5.03 0.74
CA PHE A 128 14.62 5.86 0.36
C PHE A 128 14.54 6.24 -1.12
N ARG A 129 14.51 7.54 -1.41
CA ARG A 129 14.72 8.07 -2.76
C ARG A 129 16.18 8.48 -2.93
N GLY A 130 17.03 7.53 -3.30
CA GLY A 130 18.38 7.80 -3.78
C GLY A 130 19.50 7.11 -3.00
N TRP A 131 20.20 6.22 -3.70
CA TRP A 131 21.60 5.87 -3.54
C TRP A 131 22.21 5.79 -4.94
#